data_AF-A0A401PYM1-F1
#
_entry.id   AF-A0A401PYM1-F1
#
_cell.length_a   1.000
_cell.length_b   1.000
_cell.length_c   1.000
_cell.angle_alpha   90.00
_cell.angle_beta   90.00
_cell.angle_gamma   90.00
#
_symmetry.space_group_name_H-M   'P 1'
#
loop_
_entity.id
_entity.type
_entity.pdbx_description
1 polymer ?
#
loop_
_entity_poly.entity_id
_entity_poly.type
_entity_poly.pdbx_seq_one_letter_code
_entity_poly.pdbx_strand_id
1 'polypeptide(L)'
;MFFYLGIVTYTPSFALSQVTGMDMWTSVVITGLACTLYTTLGGIKAVVWTDVFQLCIMVIGLVAVLIQGSIHVGGFGKIWNIARNGSRTDIFE
;
A
#
# COMPACT_ATOMS: atom_id res chain seq x y z
N MET A 1 17.91 -13.48 -1.32
CA MET A 1 16.88 -13.47 -0.26
C MET A 1 17.01 -12.25 0.65
N PHE A 2 18.17 -12.01 1.28
CA PHE A 2 18.37 -10.85 2.17
C PHE A 2 18.05 -9.48 1.53
N PHE A 3 18.52 -9.22 0.30
CA PHE A 3 18.20 -7.98 -0.41
C PHE A 3 16.70 -7.81 -0.72
N TYR A 4 16.02 -8.91 -1.06
CA TYR A 4 14.58 -8.90 -1.35
C TYR A 4 13.77 -8.56 -0.10
N LEU A 5 14.07 -9.19 1.04
CA LEU A 5 13.42 -8.89 2.33
C LEU A 5 13.67 -7.44 2.78
N GLY A 6 14.87 -6.91 2.52
CA GLY A 6 15.18 -5.49 2.76
C GLY A 6 14.29 -4.54 1.96
N ILE A 7 14.13 -4.79 0.65
CA ILE A 7 13.26 -3.99 -0.22
C ILE A 7 11.79 -4.09 0.22
N VAL A 8 11.30 -5.29 0.53
CA VAL A 8 9.91 -5.50 0.93
C VAL A 8 9.59 -4.84 2.27
N THR A 9 10.54 -4.80 3.21
CA THR A 9 10.37 -4.14 4.52
C THR A 9 10.45 -2.62 4.40
N TYR A 10 11.15 -2.10 3.38
CA TYR A 10 11.30 -0.67 3.15
C TYR A 10 9.97 0.02 2.83
N THR A 11 9.13 -0.57 1.97
CA THR A 11 7.84 0.02 1.56
C THR A 11 6.88 0.33 2.71
N PRO A 12 6.56 -0.60 3.64
CA PRO A 12 5.68 -0.28 4.77
C PRO A 12 6.34 0.69 5.75
N SER A 13 7.66 0.62 5.93
CA SER A 13 8.41 1.54 6.80
C SER A 13 8.41 2.98 6.26
N PHE A 14 8.51 3.13 4.95
CA PHE A 14 8.39 4.43 4.28
C PHE A 14 6.98 5.00 4.43
N ALA A 15 5.95 4.19 4.20
CA ALA A 15 4.57 4.61 4.40
C ALA A 15 4.32 5.05 5.85
N LEU A 16 4.81 4.30 6.84
CA LEU A 16 4.69 4.65 8.26
C LEU A 16 5.41 5.96 8.61
N SER A 17 6.63 6.15 8.10
CA SER A 17 7.40 7.39 8.26
C SER A 17 6.66 8.61 7.68
N GLN A 18 6.04 8.48 6.50
CA GLN A 18 5.27 9.56 5.87
C GLN A 18 4.00 9.93 6.64
N VAL A 19 3.30 8.95 7.20
CA VAL A 19 2.04 9.18 7.94
C VAL A 19 2.30 9.70 9.35
N THR A 20 3.38 9.24 10.00
CA THR A 20 3.69 9.58 11.40
C THR A 20 4.64 10.77 11.52
N GLY A 21 5.33 11.15 10.43
CA GLY A 21 6.38 12.18 10.42
C GLY A 21 7.65 11.79 11.17
N MET A 22 7.81 10.50 11.49
CA MET A 22 8.97 9.97 12.21
C MET A 22 10.14 9.69 11.28
N ASP A 23 11.37 9.67 11.83
CA ASP A 23 12.56 9.29 11.08
C ASP A 23 12.42 7.89 10.46
N MET A 24 13.00 7.73 9.27
CA MET A 24 12.90 6.51 8.49
C MET A 24 13.50 5.31 9.22
N TRP A 25 14.64 5.48 9.90
CA TRP A 25 15.29 4.40 10.63
C TRP A 25 14.43 3.88 11.77
N THR A 26 13.79 4.79 12.52
CA THR A 26 12.88 4.43 13.60
C THR A 26 11.67 3.64 13.07
N SER A 27 11.13 4.06 11.93
CA SER A 27 9.99 3.38 11.30
C SER A 27 10.35 1.97 10.80
N VAL A 28 11.57 1.79 10.29
CA VAL A 28 12.09 0.46 9.87
C VAL A 28 12.22 -0.47 11.06
N VAL A 29 12.79 0.00 12.18
CA VAL A 29 12.96 -0.81 13.39
C VAL A 29 11.59 -1.23 13.95
N ILE A 30 10.64 -0.31 14.04
CA ILE A 30 9.29 -0.59 14.55
C ILE A 30 8.59 -1.64 13.67
N THR A 31 8.59 -1.43 12.35
CA THR A 31 7.91 -2.32 11.40
C THR A 31 8.55 -3.71 11.40
N GLY A 32 9.87 -3.80 11.41
CA GLY A 32 10.60 -5.07 11.48
C GLY A 32 10.37 -5.83 12.79
N LEU A 33 10.36 -5.11 13.92
CA LEU A 33 10.11 -5.70 15.23
C LEU A 33 8.67 -6.20 15.35
N ALA A 34 7.68 -5.41 14.93
CA ALA A 34 6.30 -5.85 14.86
C ALA A 34 6.14 -7.10 14.00
N CYS A 35 6.76 -7.11 12.81
CA CYS A 35 6.71 -8.23 11.87
C CYS A 35 7.31 -9.51 12.46
N THR A 36 8.45 -9.38 13.13
CA THR A 36 9.13 -10.51 13.78
C THR A 36 8.31 -11.05 14.94
N LEU A 37 7.76 -10.17 15.79
CA LEU A 37 6.99 -10.57 16.97
C LEU A 37 5.72 -11.36 16.61
N TYR A 38 4.89 -10.84 15.70
CA TYR A 38 3.64 -11.54 15.37
C TYR A 38 3.92 -12.85 14.60
N THR A 39 4.96 -12.89 13.78
CA THR A 39 5.36 -14.11 13.05
C THR A 39 5.86 -15.19 14.00
N THR A 40 6.64 -14.80 15.02
CA THR A 40 7.21 -15.75 15.99
C THR A 40 6.15 -16.28 16.96
N LEU A 41 5.22 -15.42 17.42
CA LEU A 41 4.19 -15.81 18.39
C LEU A 41 3.05 -16.65 17.78
N GLY A 42 2.71 -16.40 16.51
CA GLY A 42 1.49 -16.92 15.92
C GLY A 42 1.64 -18.17 15.06
N GLY A 43 2.85 -18.51 14.62
CA GLY A 43 3.10 -19.61 13.68
C GLY A 43 2.37 -19.43 12.34
N ILE A 44 2.35 -20.48 11.49
CA ILE A 44 1.78 -20.41 10.13
C ILE A 44 0.30 -20.00 10.13
N LYS A 45 -0.49 -20.43 11.12
CA LYS A 45 -1.92 -20.11 11.19
C LYS A 45 -2.19 -18.62 11.40
N ALA A 46 -1.43 -17.96 12.28
CA ALA A 46 -1.59 -16.53 12.49
C ALA A 46 -1.12 -15.73 11.27
N VAL A 47 -0.03 -16.14 10.64
CA VAL A 47 0.50 -15.49 9.43
C VAL A 47 -0.54 -15.49 8.31
N VAL A 48 -1.24 -16.61 8.11
CA VAL A 48 -2.33 -16.69 7.10
C VAL A 48 -3.47 -15.75 7.46
N TRP A 49 -3.85 -15.66 8.73
CA TRP A 49 -4.92 -14.75 9.14
C TRP A 49 -4.54 -13.28 8.93
N THR A 50 -3.29 -12.91 9.22
CA THR A 50 -2.78 -11.56 8.95
C THR A 50 -2.66 -11.26 7.46
N ASP A 51 -2.36 -12.25 6.61
CA ASP A 51 -2.28 -12.07 5.15
C ASP A 51 -3.65 -11.77 4.54
N VAL A 52 -4.70 -12.49 4.98
CA VAL A 52 -6.08 -12.21 4.58
C VAL A 52 -6.49 -10.79 4.98
N PHE A 53 -6.16 -10.38 6.21
CA PHE A 53 -6.47 -9.03 6.69
C PHE A 53 -5.72 -7.95 5.89
N GLN A 54 -4.44 -8.17 5.57
CA GLN A 54 -3.64 -7.28 4.75
C GLN A 54 -4.25 -7.12 3.35
N LEU A 55 -4.68 -8.22 2.71
CA LEU A 55 -5.36 -8.17 1.41
C LEU A 55 -6.65 -7.34 1.49
N CYS A 56 -7.48 -7.58 2.52
CA CYS A 56 -8.72 -6.82 2.70
C CYS A 56 -8.46 -5.31 2.84
N ILE A 57 -7.49 -4.91 3.67
CA ILE A 57 -7.15 -3.49 3.85
C ILE A 57 -6.62 -2.88 2.57
N MET A 58 -5.75 -3.59 1.83
CA MET A 58 -5.20 -3.10 0.55
C MET A 58 -6.31 -2.82 -0.46
N VAL A 59 -7.31 -3.70 -0.58
CA VAL A 59 -8.45 -3.51 -1.48
C VAL A 59 -9.30 -2.32 -1.04
N ILE A 60 -9.61 -2.20 0.25
CA ILE A 60 -10.38 -1.07 0.78
C ILE A 60 -9.63 0.25 0.54
N GLY A 61 -8.32 0.28 0.81
CA GLY A 61 -7.47 1.45 0.58
C GLY A 61 -7.45 1.86 -0.88
N LEU A 62 -7.33 0.90 -1.80
CA LEU A 62 -7.40 1.16 -3.24
C LEU A 62 -8.75 1.80 -3.64
N VAL A 63 -9.87 1.22 -3.19
CA VAL A 63 -11.21 1.74 -3.49
C VAL A 63 -11.38 3.14 -2.89
N ALA A 64 -10.92 3.37 -1.67
CA ALA A 64 -10.98 4.67 -1.01
C ALA A 64 -10.19 5.74 -1.78
N VAL A 65 -8.96 5.42 -2.23
CA VAL A 65 -8.14 6.31 -3.06
C VAL A 65 -8.82 6.60 -4.39
N LEU A 66 -9.41 5.61 -5.05
CA LEU A 66 -10.14 5.79 -6.31
C LEU A 66 -11.35 6.73 -6.14
N ILE A 67 -12.14 6.54 -5.08
CA ILE A 67 -13.31 7.39 -4.79
C ILE A 67 -12.87 8.83 -4.48
N GLN A 68 -11.90 9.01 -3.58
CA GLN A 68 -11.39 10.34 -3.22
C GLN A 68 -10.77 11.07 -4.41
N GLY A 69 -9.96 10.37 -5.22
CA GLY A 69 -9.42 10.90 -6.46
C GLY A 69 -10.52 11.30 -7.44
N SER A 70 -11.59 10.50 -7.54
CA SER A 70 -12.73 10.81 -8.40
C SER A 70 -13.51 12.03 -7.95
N ILE A 71 -13.73 12.20 -6.64
CA ILE A 71 -14.38 13.39 -6.09
C ILE A 71 -13.52 14.63 -6.35
N HIS A 72 -12.21 14.54 -6.10
CA HIS A 72 -11.28 15.67 -6.27
C HIS A 72 -11.19 16.17 -7.72
N VAL A 73 -11.26 15.25 -8.70
CA VAL A 73 -11.22 15.59 -10.13
C VAL A 73 -12.57 16.12 -10.65
N GLY A 74 -13.67 15.89 -9.92
CA GLY A 74 -15.03 16.33 -10.29
C GLY A 74 -15.89 15.24 -10.94
N GLY A 75 -15.62 13.97 -10.62
CA GLY A 75 -16.40 12.79 -11.01
C GLY A 75 -15.67 11.84 -11.96
N PHE A 76 -16.13 10.58 -12.00
CA PHE A 76 -15.58 9.53 -12.86
C PHE A 76 -15.61 9.89 -14.36
N GLY A 77 -16.63 10.63 -14.81
CA GLY A 77 -16.73 11.08 -16.19
C GLY A 77 -15.61 12.05 -16.60
N LYS A 78 -15.15 12.89 -15.66
CA LYS A 78 -14.05 13.82 -15.91
C LYS A 78 -12.69 13.12 -15.88
N ILE A 79 -12.52 12.09 -15.05
CA ILE A 79 -11.34 11.20 -15.11
C ILE A 79 -11.24 10.53 -16.48
N TRP A 80 -12.35 9.99 -16.99
CA TRP A 80 -12.37 9.33 -18.30
C TRP A 80 -12.04 10.29 -19.44
N ASN A 81 -12.57 11.52 -19.39
CA ASN A 81 -12.22 12.57 -20.36
C ASN A 81 -10.77 13.02 -20.24
N ILE A 82 -10.19 13.11 -19.04
CA ILE A 82 -8.77 13.43 -18.85
C ILE A 82 -7.90 12.28 -19.37
N ALA A 83 -8.27 11.03 -19.13
CA ALA A 83 -7.56 9.88 -19.67
C ALA A 83 -7.59 9.85 -21.20
N ARG A 84 -8.74 10.20 -21.80
CA ARG A 84 -8.91 10.30 -23.26
C ARG A 84 -8.14 11.49 -23.86
N ASN A 85 -8.18 12.67 -23.24
CA ASN A 85 -7.41 13.83 -23.68
C ASN A 85 -5.90 13.67 -23.47
N GLY A 86 -5.49 12.86 -22.49
CA GLY A 86 -4.09 12.54 -22.25
C GLY A 86 -3.54 11.43 -23.14
N SER A 87 -4.27 11.01 -24.19
CA SER A 87 -3.93 9.87 -25.06
C SER A 87 -3.63 8.57 -24.30
N ARG A 88 -4.16 8.41 -23.07
CA ARG A 88 -3.98 7.20 -22.25
C ARG A 88 -4.96 6.09 -22.62
N THR A 89 -5.90 6.36 -23.52
CA THR A 89 -6.90 5.40 -24.01
C THR A 89 -6.61 4.89 -25.42
N ASP A 90 -5.64 5.45 -26.13
CA ASP A 90 -5.20 4.93 -27.44
C ASP A 90 -4.11 3.88 -27.21
N ILE A 91 -4.56 2.66 -26.95
CA ILE A 91 -3.69 1.49 -26.72
C ILE A 91 -3.47 0.69 -28.01
N PHE A 92 -4.16 1.07 -29.09
CA PHE A 92 -4.26 0.33 -30.35
C PHE A 92 -4.08 1.18 -31.61
N GLU A 93 -3.51 2.39 -31.49
CA GLU A 93 -2.96 3.15 -32.63
C GLU A 93 -1.42 3.15 -32.56
#